data_AF-A0A7S2LQE2-F1
#
_entry.id   AF-A0A7S2LQE2-F1
#
_cell.length_a   1.000
_cell.length_b   1.000
_cell.length_c   1.000
_cell.angle_alpha   90.00
_cell.angle_beta   90.00
_cell.angle_gamma   90.00
#
_symmetry.space_group_name_H-M   'P 1'
#
loop_
_entity.id
_entity.type
_entity.pdbx_description
1 polymer ?
#
loop_
_entity_poly.entity_id
_entity_poly.type
_entity_poly.pdbx_seq_one_letter_code
_entity_poly.pdbx_strand_id
1 'polypeptide(L)'
;ARWRASHGANFLHHILEVSVHLSPDIIEKFIELSPDSLQERNMYGLLPLHMVSCLNNDHHDPEIFSLILNGYPEAAGVCDDDGDYPINKAFYWSPFWMEENEYDERGRSSPPRKMLSIGNIQIVRTILEAYPRGGEAVGEYEFDIWQILCFLWLRDGLDDLFANLCELTDIVLQSRFVLRYGTEVPFLNLHAIIQERNDVLLIGKLRRYFLGRYGHQASMLDHNGRLCLNLAIEAGYKWSPAINHLCHAASRAVETRDMTTHFLPFMTAAIGRQADVDTVYELIRASPSLIRRCTEIVRDG
;
A
#
# COMPACT_ATOMS: atom_id res chain seq x y z
N ALA A 1 -6.41 10.80 42.07
CA ALA A 1 -5.00 10.96 41.65
C ALA A 1 -4.81 10.15 40.36
N ARG A 2 -4.20 10.74 39.31
CA ARG A 2 -3.86 9.99 38.10
C ARG A 2 -2.60 9.17 38.39
N TRP A 3 -2.66 7.85 38.21
CA TRP A 3 -1.49 6.99 38.34
C TRP A 3 -0.54 7.23 37.16
N ARG A 4 0.77 7.28 37.43
CA ARG A 4 1.84 7.44 36.44
C ARG A 4 3.00 6.53 36.81
N ALA A 5 3.55 5.81 35.85
CA ALA A 5 4.84 5.15 36.00
C ALA A 5 5.99 6.18 35.96
N SER A 6 7.21 5.73 36.27
CA SER A 6 8.45 6.55 36.20
C SER A 6 8.69 7.16 34.81
N HIS A 7 8.17 6.55 33.75
CA HIS A 7 8.33 6.96 32.36
C HIS A 7 7.13 7.78 31.82
N GLY A 8 6.31 8.38 32.70
CA GLY A 8 5.13 9.17 32.29
C GLY A 8 3.95 8.34 31.73
N ALA A 9 4.15 7.05 31.50
CA ALA A 9 3.10 6.09 31.12
C ALA A 9 1.94 6.15 32.12
N ASN A 10 0.73 6.35 31.59
CA ASN A 10 -0.48 6.10 32.39
C ASN A 10 -0.70 4.60 32.57
N PHE A 11 -1.76 4.29 33.31
CA PHE A 11 -2.13 2.91 33.61
C PHE A 11 -2.39 2.07 32.36
N LEU A 12 -2.97 2.64 31.29
CA LEU A 12 -3.21 1.93 30.04
C LEU A 12 -1.91 1.57 29.33
N HIS A 13 -0.94 2.48 29.25
CA HIS A 13 0.39 2.17 28.71
C HIS A 13 1.04 1.00 29.46
N HIS A 14 1.01 1.08 30.80
CA HIS A 14 1.63 0.05 31.63
C HIS A 14 0.94 -1.30 31.47
N ILE A 15 -0.39 -1.33 31.45
CA ILE A 15 -1.16 -2.55 31.22
C ILE A 15 -0.80 -3.19 29.88
N LEU A 16 -0.79 -2.38 28.81
CA LEU A 16 -0.45 -2.84 27.45
C LEU A 16 0.98 -3.38 27.38
N GLU A 17 1.92 -2.78 28.13
CA GLU A 17 3.32 -3.23 28.18
C GLU A 17 3.50 -4.56 28.92
N VAL A 18 2.82 -4.76 30.05
CA VAL A 18 3.11 -5.92 30.94
C VAL A 18 2.21 -7.13 30.72
N SER A 19 1.05 -6.95 30.09
CA SER A 19 0.02 -8.00 30.09
C SER A 19 -0.13 -8.65 28.71
N VAL A 20 0.44 -9.85 28.58
CA VAL A 20 0.36 -10.66 27.35
C VAL A 20 -1.07 -11.18 27.09
N HIS A 21 -1.94 -11.20 28.11
CA HIS A 21 -3.32 -11.74 28.03
C HIS A 21 -4.34 -10.80 28.66
N LEU A 22 -4.46 -9.60 28.10
CA LEU A 22 -5.53 -8.69 28.47
C LEU A 22 -6.88 -9.15 27.93
N SER A 23 -7.88 -9.13 28.80
CA SER A 23 -9.27 -9.28 28.37
C SER A 23 -9.76 -7.95 27.79
N PRO A 24 -10.41 -7.96 26.60
CA PRO A 24 -11.05 -6.79 26.02
C PRO A 24 -11.99 -6.06 26.99
N ASP A 25 -12.79 -6.79 27.79
CA ASP A 25 -13.70 -6.23 28.79
C ASP A 25 -13.00 -5.31 29.81
N ILE A 26 -11.76 -5.64 30.20
CA ILE A 26 -10.99 -4.84 31.15
C ILE A 26 -10.56 -3.53 30.50
N ILE A 27 -10.12 -3.60 29.24
CA ILE A 27 -9.71 -2.42 28.46
C ILE A 27 -10.91 -1.52 28.19
N GLU A 28 -12.03 -2.09 27.75
CA GLU A 28 -13.29 -1.38 27.54
C GLU A 28 -13.70 -0.65 28.82
N LYS A 29 -13.72 -1.36 29.95
CA LYS A 29 -14.09 -0.75 31.23
C LYS A 29 -13.15 0.39 31.64
N PHE A 30 -11.86 0.26 31.34
CA PHE A 30 -10.90 1.32 31.62
C PHE A 30 -11.12 2.55 30.74
N ILE A 31 -11.39 2.35 29.44
CA ILE A 31 -11.71 3.43 28.51
C ILE A 31 -13.00 4.15 28.95
N GLU A 32 -14.04 3.43 29.38
CA GLU A 32 -15.26 4.03 29.93
C GLU A 32 -15.00 4.92 31.16
N LEU A 33 -14.13 4.46 32.06
CA LEU A 33 -13.83 5.17 33.31
C LEU A 33 -12.88 6.34 33.13
N SER A 34 -12.02 6.31 32.10
CA SER A 34 -10.97 7.31 31.88
C SER A 34 -10.64 7.49 30.40
N PRO A 35 -11.57 8.04 29.58
CA PRO A 35 -11.38 8.18 28.14
C PRO A 35 -10.18 9.05 27.76
N ASP A 36 -9.90 10.11 28.54
CA ASP A 36 -8.74 10.99 28.35
C ASP A 36 -7.40 10.23 28.32
N SER A 37 -7.33 9.05 28.95
CA SER A 37 -6.10 8.24 29.00
C SER A 37 -5.61 7.80 27.62
N LEU A 38 -6.50 7.75 26.62
CA LEU A 38 -6.17 7.43 25.23
C LEU A 38 -5.37 8.55 24.54
N GLN A 39 -5.46 9.78 25.04
CA GLN A 39 -4.81 10.97 24.47
C GLN A 39 -3.49 11.33 25.17
N GLU A 40 -3.21 10.69 26.31
CA GLU A 40 -2.02 10.99 27.08
C GLU A 40 -0.81 10.31 26.45
N ARG A 41 0.27 11.06 26.27
CA ARG A 41 1.55 10.55 25.81
C ARG A 41 2.40 10.06 26.98
N ASN A 42 3.18 9.00 26.78
CA ASN A 42 4.28 8.67 27.70
C ASN A 42 5.51 9.56 27.44
N MET A 43 6.65 9.29 28.08
CA MET A 43 7.88 10.09 27.92
C MET A 43 8.53 10.02 26.53
N TYR A 44 8.08 9.12 25.65
CA TYR A 44 8.54 8.96 24.27
C TYR A 44 7.54 9.53 23.26
N GLY A 45 6.52 10.26 23.74
CA GLY A 45 5.46 10.77 22.89
C GLY A 45 4.44 9.72 22.45
N LEU A 46 4.58 8.46 22.87
CA LEU A 46 3.70 7.37 22.45
C LEU A 46 2.33 7.50 23.12
N LEU A 47 1.29 7.40 22.30
CA LEU A 47 -0.08 7.14 22.76
C LEU A 47 -0.31 5.64 23.00
N PRO A 48 -1.37 5.24 23.73
CA PRO A 48 -1.76 3.83 23.85
C PRO A 48 -1.92 3.13 22.50
N LEU A 49 -2.39 3.84 21.47
CA LEU A 49 -2.50 3.29 20.11
C LEU A 49 -1.13 2.90 19.53
N HIS A 50 -0.07 3.68 19.79
CA HIS A 50 1.28 3.31 19.35
C HIS A 50 1.74 2.03 20.07
N MET A 51 1.53 1.96 21.39
CA MET A 51 1.91 0.79 22.18
C MET A 51 1.26 -0.47 21.64
N VAL A 52 -0.08 -0.49 21.48
CA VAL A 52 -0.79 -1.67 20.97
C VAL A 52 -0.40 -1.99 19.51
N SER A 53 -0.02 -0.99 18.70
CA SER A 53 0.50 -1.21 17.34
C SER A 53 1.87 -1.91 17.35
N CYS A 54 2.69 -1.68 18.38
CA CYS A 54 4.00 -2.29 18.55
C CYS A 54 3.94 -3.72 19.12
N LEU A 55 2.86 -4.09 19.81
CA LEU A 55 2.77 -5.37 20.49
C LEU A 55 2.66 -6.50 19.46
N ASN A 56 3.40 -7.59 19.67
CA ASN A 56 3.40 -8.72 18.76
C ASN A 56 2.01 -9.38 18.78
N ASN A 57 1.22 -9.13 17.73
CA ASN A 57 -0.21 -9.44 17.69
C ASN A 57 -0.56 -10.93 17.68
N ASP A 58 0.43 -11.81 17.55
CA ASP A 58 0.19 -13.24 17.74
C ASP A 58 -0.24 -13.57 19.19
N HIS A 59 -0.08 -12.62 20.12
CA HIS A 59 -0.44 -12.79 21.53
C HIS A 59 -1.53 -11.85 22.02
N HIS A 60 -1.85 -10.78 21.28
CA HIS A 60 -2.83 -9.78 21.69
C HIS A 60 -4.12 -9.91 20.88
N ASP A 61 -5.24 -9.77 21.57
CA ASP A 61 -6.56 -9.80 20.96
C ASP A 61 -6.74 -8.58 20.02
N PRO A 62 -7.02 -8.77 18.72
CA PRO A 62 -7.31 -7.68 17.78
C PRO A 62 -8.45 -6.76 18.25
N GLU A 63 -9.31 -7.23 19.13
CA GLU A 63 -10.36 -6.43 19.76
C GLU A 63 -9.81 -5.31 20.63
N ILE A 64 -8.69 -5.52 21.34
CA ILE A 64 -8.04 -4.47 22.15
C ILE A 64 -7.60 -3.30 21.27
N PHE A 65 -7.00 -3.61 20.12
CA PHE A 65 -6.61 -2.60 19.14
C PHE A 65 -7.83 -1.78 18.69
N SER A 66 -8.92 -2.48 18.36
CA SER A 66 -10.16 -1.87 17.90
C SER A 66 -10.82 -1.00 18.98
N LEU A 67 -10.84 -1.44 20.24
CA LEU A 67 -11.35 -0.67 21.37
C LEU A 67 -10.58 0.65 21.56
N ILE A 68 -9.24 0.59 21.53
CA ILE A 68 -8.37 1.77 21.69
C ILE A 68 -8.58 2.74 20.53
N LEU A 69 -8.59 2.23 19.28
CA LEU A 69 -8.78 3.07 18.10
C LEU A 69 -10.18 3.69 18.05
N ASN A 70 -11.24 2.93 18.38
CA ASN A 70 -12.60 3.46 18.42
C ASN A 70 -12.80 4.49 19.53
N GLY A 71 -12.08 4.35 20.64
CA GLY A 71 -12.12 5.32 21.74
C GLY A 71 -11.42 6.65 21.42
N TYR A 72 -10.41 6.64 20.53
CA TYR A 72 -9.73 7.86 20.07
C TYR A 72 -9.16 7.71 18.63
N PRO A 73 -10.01 7.84 17.60
CA PRO A 73 -9.62 7.59 16.20
C PRO A 73 -8.51 8.52 15.70
N GLU A 74 -8.47 9.77 16.17
CA GLU A 74 -7.48 10.77 15.77
C GLU A 74 -6.05 10.34 16.14
N ALA A 75 -5.86 9.45 17.11
CA ALA A 75 -4.56 8.89 17.47
C ALA A 75 -3.83 8.27 16.27
N ALA A 76 -4.56 7.73 15.29
CA ALA A 76 -3.96 7.15 14.08
C ALA A 76 -3.16 8.16 13.25
N GLY A 77 -3.49 9.45 13.37
CA GLY A 77 -2.81 10.57 12.70
C GLY A 77 -1.88 11.37 13.60
N VAL A 78 -1.55 10.88 14.80
CA VAL A 78 -0.66 11.56 15.75
C VAL A 78 0.67 10.81 15.79
N CYS A 79 1.78 11.49 15.48
CA CYS A 79 3.11 10.92 15.63
C CYS A 79 3.65 11.06 17.07
N ASP A 80 4.54 10.15 17.44
CA ASP A 80 5.33 10.19 18.67
C ASP A 80 6.48 11.23 18.61
N ASP A 81 7.41 11.18 19.55
CA ASP A 81 8.52 12.12 19.61
C ASP A 81 9.62 11.85 18.54
N ASP A 82 9.63 10.65 17.96
CA ASP A 82 10.51 10.26 16.85
C ASP A 82 9.89 10.59 15.48
N GLY A 83 8.62 11.00 15.46
CA GLY A 83 7.87 11.28 14.24
C GLY A 83 7.16 10.06 13.64
N ASP A 84 7.15 8.93 14.35
CA ASP A 84 6.47 7.71 13.91
C ASP A 84 4.99 7.75 14.26
N TYR A 85 4.15 7.37 13.30
CA TYR A 85 2.73 7.15 13.51
C TYR A 85 2.48 5.72 14.01
N PRO A 86 1.30 5.40 14.57
CA PRO A 86 0.98 4.04 15.01
C PRO A 86 1.15 3.00 13.91
N ILE A 87 0.88 3.38 12.65
CA ILE A 87 1.07 2.51 11.50
C ILE A 87 2.54 2.20 11.20
N ASN A 88 3.45 3.15 11.43
CA ASN A 88 4.89 2.91 11.32
C ASN A 88 5.31 1.92 12.40
N LYS A 89 4.81 2.08 13.62
CA LYS A 89 5.11 1.18 14.74
C LYS A 89 4.65 -0.28 14.51
N ALA A 90 3.53 -0.48 13.83
CA ALA A 90 3.08 -1.81 13.38
C ALA A 90 4.09 -2.54 12.48
N PHE A 91 4.99 -1.77 11.84
CA PHE A 91 6.09 -2.32 11.06
C PHE A 91 7.38 -2.36 11.89
N TYR A 92 7.82 -1.26 12.50
CA TYR A 92 9.19 -1.12 13.02
C TYR A 92 9.45 -1.66 14.43
N TRP A 93 8.44 -1.98 15.24
CA TRP A 93 8.67 -2.22 16.67
C TRP A 93 8.54 -3.69 17.08
N SER A 94 9.30 -4.56 16.42
CA SER A 94 9.82 -5.74 17.10
C SER A 94 11.09 -5.31 17.88
N PRO A 95 11.18 -5.46 19.21
CA PRO A 95 12.44 -5.25 19.93
C PRO A 95 13.62 -6.07 19.35
N PHE A 96 13.31 -7.06 18.52
CA PHE A 96 14.22 -7.88 17.74
C PHE A 96 14.72 -7.28 16.41
N TRP A 97 14.25 -6.11 15.94
CA TRP A 97 14.79 -5.47 14.71
C TRP A 97 16.28 -5.13 14.84
N MET A 98 16.80 -4.98 16.07
CA MET A 98 18.23 -4.77 16.31
C MET A 98 18.98 -6.06 16.73
N GLU A 99 18.33 -7.01 17.41
CA GLU A 99 19.00 -8.22 17.93
C GLU A 99 18.91 -9.45 16.99
N GLU A 100 17.83 -9.61 16.22
CA GLU A 100 17.64 -10.66 15.21
C GLU A 100 17.71 -10.08 13.80
N ASN A 101 18.71 -9.22 13.53
CA ASN A 101 19.18 -9.15 12.16
C ASN A 101 19.83 -10.50 11.85
N GLU A 102 19.01 -11.47 11.39
CA GLU A 102 19.47 -12.49 10.46
C GLU A 102 19.94 -11.74 9.23
N TYR A 103 21.17 -11.27 9.33
CA TYR A 103 21.96 -10.87 8.20
C TYR A 103 22.04 -12.12 7.33
N ASP A 104 21.60 -12.01 6.08
CA ASP A 104 21.89 -13.06 5.11
C ASP A 104 23.42 -13.29 5.06
N GLU A 105 23.87 -14.33 4.36
CA GLU A 105 25.32 -14.60 4.19
C GLU A 105 26.11 -13.41 3.62
N ARG A 106 25.43 -12.36 3.15
CA ARG A 106 25.98 -11.12 2.58
C ARG A 106 25.88 -9.92 3.53
N GLY A 107 25.50 -10.11 4.79
CA GLY A 107 25.43 -9.00 5.75
C GLY A 107 24.21 -8.10 5.58
N ARG A 108 23.16 -8.52 4.85
CA ARG A 108 21.95 -7.71 4.65
C ARG A 108 20.90 -8.11 5.67
N SER A 109 20.46 -7.14 6.49
CA SER A 109 19.32 -7.28 7.40
C SER A 109 18.14 -7.89 6.64
N SER A 110 17.58 -9.02 7.09
CA SER A 110 16.33 -9.55 6.55
C SER A 110 15.16 -8.70 7.06
N PRO A 111 14.16 -8.34 6.23
CA PRO A 111 12.96 -7.73 6.77
C PRO A 111 12.32 -8.79 7.68
N PRO A 112 11.94 -8.44 8.91
CA PRO A 112 11.41 -9.43 9.82
C PRO A 112 10.10 -9.92 9.23
N ARG A 113 10.07 -11.22 8.95
CA ARG A 113 8.86 -11.98 8.60
C ARG A 113 7.67 -11.63 9.52
N LYS A 114 7.97 -11.25 10.78
CA LYS A 114 7.03 -10.73 11.78
C LYS A 114 6.21 -9.51 11.28
N MET A 115 6.78 -8.67 10.41
CA MET A 115 6.08 -7.54 9.76
C MET A 115 4.86 -7.99 8.94
N LEU A 116 4.95 -9.18 8.34
CA LEU A 116 3.89 -9.79 7.55
C LEU A 116 3.07 -10.80 8.36
N SER A 117 3.08 -10.73 9.70
CA SER A 117 2.16 -11.52 10.52
C SER A 117 0.71 -11.11 10.22
N ILE A 118 -0.22 -12.06 10.37
CA ILE A 118 -1.65 -11.80 10.14
C ILE A 118 -2.13 -10.67 11.06
N GLY A 119 -1.66 -10.66 12.31
CA GLY A 119 -2.02 -9.62 13.27
C GLY A 119 -1.54 -8.22 12.86
N ASN A 120 -0.31 -8.08 12.35
CA ASN A 120 0.19 -6.78 11.90
C ASN A 120 -0.55 -6.28 10.65
N ILE A 121 -0.90 -7.17 9.73
CA ILE A 121 -1.73 -6.83 8.57
C ILE A 121 -3.10 -6.33 9.00
N GLN A 122 -3.70 -6.99 10.01
CA GLN A 122 -4.98 -6.56 10.54
C GLN A 122 -4.89 -5.19 11.22
N ILE A 123 -3.84 -4.90 11.99
CA ILE A 123 -3.61 -3.55 12.54
C ILE A 123 -3.51 -2.53 11.42
N VAL A 124 -2.68 -2.78 10.41
CA VAL A 124 -2.49 -1.83 9.30
C VAL A 124 -3.79 -1.60 8.56
N ARG A 125 -4.57 -2.67 8.31
CA ARG A 125 -5.93 -2.58 7.76
C ARG A 125 -6.80 -1.65 8.59
N THR A 126 -6.94 -1.94 9.88
CA THR A 126 -7.82 -1.19 10.77
C THR A 126 -7.38 0.29 10.87
N ILE A 127 -6.06 0.57 10.92
CA ILE A 127 -5.55 1.94 10.91
C ILE A 127 -5.88 2.64 9.59
N LEU A 128 -5.64 2.02 8.43
CA LEU A 128 -5.89 2.65 7.13
C LEU A 128 -7.39 2.83 6.84
N GLU A 129 -8.24 1.99 7.40
CA GLU A 129 -9.70 2.16 7.34
C GLU A 129 -10.16 3.36 8.17
N ALA A 130 -9.60 3.56 9.38
CA ALA A 130 -9.93 4.71 10.23
C ALA A 130 -9.23 6.01 9.79
N TYR A 131 -8.02 5.89 9.25
CA TYR A 131 -7.16 7.00 8.85
C TYR A 131 -6.43 6.71 7.54
N PRO A 132 -7.10 6.87 6.38
CA PRO A 132 -6.49 6.59 5.08
C PRO A 132 -5.21 7.39 4.80
N ARG A 133 -5.11 8.60 5.38
CA ARG A 133 -3.90 9.44 5.30
C ARG A 133 -2.66 8.80 5.91
N GLY A 134 -2.82 7.79 6.76
CA GLY A 134 -1.71 6.99 7.29
C GLY A 134 -0.89 6.28 6.21
N GLY A 135 -1.45 6.06 5.02
CA GLY A 135 -0.74 5.46 3.88
C GLY A 135 0.37 6.33 3.29
N GLU A 136 0.34 7.64 3.57
CA GLU A 136 1.36 8.62 3.18
C GLU A 136 2.19 9.12 4.37
N ALA A 137 1.93 8.58 5.57
CA ALA A 137 2.65 8.95 6.78
C ALA A 137 4.10 8.48 6.68
N VAL A 138 5.01 9.45 6.72
CA VAL A 138 6.46 9.21 6.71
C VAL A 138 6.93 9.25 8.16
N GLY A 139 7.48 8.14 8.63
CA GLY A 139 8.09 8.04 9.97
C GLY A 139 9.52 8.57 10.00
N GLU A 140 10.24 8.31 11.10
CA GLU A 140 11.62 8.78 11.32
C GLU A 140 12.56 8.39 10.17
N TYR A 141 12.36 7.20 9.60
CA TYR A 141 13.22 6.62 8.56
C TYR A 141 12.96 7.15 7.15
N GLU A 142 12.13 8.18 6.99
CA GLU A 142 11.78 8.77 5.68
C GLU A 142 11.09 7.80 4.70
N PHE A 143 10.63 6.64 5.18
CA PHE A 143 9.90 5.66 4.37
C PHE A 143 8.40 5.71 4.67
N ASP A 144 7.59 5.85 3.62
CA ASP A 144 6.16 5.55 3.69
C ASP A 144 5.92 4.03 3.58
N ILE A 145 4.72 3.60 3.93
CA ILE A 145 4.34 2.17 3.93
C ILE A 145 4.46 1.56 2.52
N TRP A 146 4.18 2.36 1.49
CA TRP A 146 4.30 1.91 0.12
C TRP A 146 5.74 1.58 -0.23
N GLN A 147 6.70 2.40 0.17
CA GLN A 147 8.12 2.15 -0.03
C GLN A 147 8.59 0.90 0.72
N ILE A 148 8.10 0.68 1.94
CA ILE A 148 8.39 -0.57 2.69
C ILE A 148 7.84 -1.78 1.93
N LEU A 149 6.59 -1.71 1.45
CA LEU A 149 5.98 -2.77 0.64
C LEU A 149 6.78 -3.04 -0.64
N CYS A 150 7.19 -2.00 -1.36
CA CYS A 150 8.03 -2.12 -2.55
C CYS A 150 9.32 -2.89 -2.22
N PHE A 151 9.95 -2.56 -1.11
CA PHE A 151 11.15 -3.23 -0.64
C PHE A 151 10.91 -4.71 -0.31
N LEU A 152 9.79 -5.04 0.34
CA LEU A 152 9.41 -6.42 0.62
C LEU A 152 9.18 -7.22 -0.66
N TRP A 153 8.48 -6.65 -1.64
CA TRP A 153 8.25 -7.29 -2.94
C TRP A 153 9.55 -7.58 -3.68
N LEU A 154 10.58 -6.73 -3.54
CA LEU A 154 11.87 -6.94 -4.19
C LEU A 154 12.71 -8.04 -3.53
N ARG A 155 12.41 -8.44 -2.29
CA ARG A 155 13.11 -9.52 -1.58
C ARG A 155 12.76 -10.90 -2.17
N ASP A 156 13.68 -11.84 -1.96
CA ASP A 156 13.46 -13.25 -2.24
C ASP A 156 13.19 -13.98 -0.91
N GLY A 157 12.54 -15.16 -0.94
CA GLY A 157 12.29 -15.97 0.25
C GLY A 157 11.08 -15.57 1.10
N LEU A 158 10.12 -14.85 0.50
CA LEU A 158 8.82 -14.52 1.09
C LEU A 158 7.67 -15.30 0.44
N ASP A 159 7.96 -16.41 -0.24
CA ASP A 159 6.95 -17.20 -0.96
C ASP A 159 5.86 -17.74 -0.02
N ASP A 160 6.22 -18.07 1.23
CA ASP A 160 5.30 -18.51 2.28
C ASP A 160 4.44 -17.37 2.85
N LEU A 161 4.89 -16.12 2.72
CA LEU A 161 4.19 -14.91 3.15
C LEU A 161 3.56 -14.15 1.98
N PHE A 162 3.54 -14.77 0.80
CA PHE A 162 3.08 -14.12 -0.43
C PHE A 162 1.63 -13.63 -0.28
N ALA A 163 0.73 -14.45 0.26
CA ALA A 163 -0.67 -14.08 0.47
C ALA A 163 -0.83 -12.85 1.39
N ASN A 164 -0.01 -12.78 2.45
CA ASN A 164 0.00 -11.71 3.42
C ASN A 164 0.53 -10.41 2.81
N LEU A 165 1.63 -10.49 2.06
CA LEU A 165 2.18 -9.35 1.34
C LEU A 165 1.18 -8.79 0.31
N CYS A 166 0.49 -9.70 -0.38
CA CYS A 166 -0.56 -9.39 -1.35
C CYS A 166 -1.73 -8.62 -0.71
N GLU A 167 -2.26 -9.14 0.40
CA GLU A 167 -3.33 -8.49 1.15
C GLU A 167 -2.94 -7.10 1.65
N LEU A 168 -1.75 -6.98 2.25
CA LEU A 168 -1.23 -5.70 2.72
C LEU A 168 -1.09 -4.67 1.58
N THR A 169 -0.66 -5.15 0.41
CA THR A 169 -0.55 -4.32 -0.79
C THR A 169 -1.90 -3.82 -1.27
N ASP A 170 -2.92 -4.68 -1.29
CA ASP A 170 -4.30 -4.31 -1.65
C ASP A 170 -4.83 -3.21 -0.70
N ILE A 171 -4.63 -3.38 0.62
CA ILE A 171 -5.07 -2.42 1.64
C ILE A 171 -4.40 -1.05 1.42
N VAL A 172 -3.08 -1.02 1.26
CA VAL A 172 -2.32 0.23 1.12
C VAL A 172 -2.68 0.96 -0.17
N LEU A 173 -2.83 0.23 -1.28
CA LEU A 173 -3.28 0.82 -2.55
C LEU A 173 -4.70 1.39 -2.44
N GLN A 174 -5.61 0.66 -1.79
CA GLN A 174 -6.99 1.12 -1.59
C GLN A 174 -7.01 2.42 -0.79
N SER A 175 -6.24 2.47 0.30
CA SER A 175 -6.14 3.63 1.16
C SER A 175 -5.61 4.87 0.41
N ARG A 176 -4.51 4.72 -0.34
CA ARG A 176 -3.95 5.80 -1.17
C ARG A 176 -4.92 6.25 -2.26
N PHE A 177 -5.64 5.30 -2.86
CA PHE A 177 -6.65 5.62 -3.86
C PHE A 177 -7.81 6.43 -3.28
N VAL A 178 -8.36 6.00 -2.14
CA VAL A 178 -9.42 6.72 -1.43
C VAL A 178 -8.96 8.13 -1.06
N LEU A 179 -7.70 8.29 -0.64
CA LEU A 179 -7.14 9.60 -0.34
C LEU A 179 -7.06 10.52 -1.57
N ARG A 180 -6.66 9.97 -2.74
CA ARG A 180 -6.47 10.76 -3.97
C ARG A 180 -7.78 11.06 -4.69
N TYR A 181 -8.73 10.12 -4.69
CA TYR A 181 -9.91 10.15 -5.55
C TYR A 181 -11.25 10.12 -4.79
N GLY A 182 -11.22 9.94 -3.47
CA GLY A 182 -12.42 9.76 -2.65
C GLY A 182 -12.98 8.33 -2.68
N THR A 183 -14.05 8.10 -1.92
CA THR A 183 -14.71 6.78 -1.80
C THR A 183 -15.76 6.50 -2.87
N GLU A 184 -16.20 7.52 -3.60
CA GLU A 184 -17.23 7.40 -4.65
C GLU A 184 -16.70 6.78 -5.95
N VAL A 185 -15.37 6.78 -6.12
CA VAL A 185 -14.73 6.26 -7.33
C VAL A 185 -14.47 4.76 -7.18
N PRO A 186 -14.90 3.93 -8.15
CA PRO A 186 -14.56 2.51 -8.14
C PRO A 186 -13.05 2.30 -8.10
N PHE A 187 -12.60 1.62 -7.06
CA PHE A 187 -11.19 1.33 -6.88
C PHE A 187 -10.75 0.20 -7.81
N LEU A 188 -9.85 0.51 -8.74
CA LEU A 188 -9.24 -0.45 -9.65
C LEU A 188 -7.77 -0.61 -9.28
N ASN A 189 -7.47 -1.67 -8.51
CA ASN A 189 -6.13 -2.04 -8.08
C ASN A 189 -5.12 -1.90 -9.23
N LEU A 190 -5.41 -2.54 -10.37
CA LEU A 190 -4.48 -2.57 -11.51
C LEU A 190 -4.17 -1.17 -12.04
N HIS A 191 -5.17 -0.28 -12.13
CA HIS A 191 -4.96 1.10 -12.57
C HIS A 191 -4.14 1.90 -11.55
N ALA A 192 -4.41 1.75 -10.26
CA ALA A 192 -3.68 2.44 -9.20
C ALA A 192 -2.19 2.08 -9.22
N ILE A 193 -1.86 0.79 -9.34
CA ILE A 193 -0.48 0.29 -9.39
C ILE A 193 0.27 0.83 -10.59
N ILE A 194 -0.37 0.86 -11.76
CA ILE A 194 0.25 1.38 -12.99
C ILE A 194 0.61 2.87 -12.83
N GLN A 195 -0.23 3.62 -12.12
CA GLN A 195 -0.01 5.05 -11.85
C GLN A 195 1.09 5.31 -10.81
N GLU A 196 1.34 4.37 -9.90
CA GLU A 196 2.49 4.44 -9.01
C GLU A 196 3.76 4.26 -9.86
N ARG A 197 4.50 5.35 -10.08
CA ARG A 197 5.71 5.44 -10.94
C ARG A 197 6.90 4.71 -10.31
N ASN A 198 6.77 3.41 -10.07
CA ASN A 198 7.79 2.62 -9.40
C ASN A 198 8.85 2.08 -10.37
N ASP A 199 9.94 1.57 -9.80
CA ASP A 199 11.00 0.87 -10.51
C ASP A 199 10.44 -0.25 -11.40
N VAL A 200 10.90 -0.31 -12.65
CA VAL A 200 10.56 -1.34 -13.65
C VAL A 200 10.69 -2.75 -13.07
N LEU A 201 11.67 -2.98 -12.18
CA LEU A 201 11.90 -4.25 -11.49
C LEU A 201 10.74 -4.62 -10.55
N LEU A 202 10.24 -3.65 -9.78
CA LEU A 202 9.12 -3.86 -8.89
C LEU A 202 7.87 -4.24 -9.69
N ILE A 203 7.61 -3.52 -10.78
CA ILE A 203 6.47 -3.83 -11.65
C ILE A 203 6.63 -5.24 -12.24
N GLY A 204 7.84 -5.70 -12.54
CA GLY A 204 8.09 -7.08 -12.97
C GLY A 204 7.61 -8.15 -11.98
N LYS A 205 7.83 -7.97 -10.66
CA LYS A 205 7.36 -8.90 -9.62
C LYS A 205 5.87 -8.72 -9.34
N LEU A 206 5.42 -7.48 -9.16
CA LEU A 206 4.02 -7.11 -8.98
C LEU A 206 3.14 -7.56 -10.15
N ARG A 207 3.67 -7.59 -11.38
CA ARG A 207 2.99 -8.02 -12.61
C ARG A 207 2.42 -9.43 -12.51
N ARG A 208 3.18 -10.41 -12.01
CA ARG A 208 2.69 -11.80 -11.95
C ARG A 208 1.50 -11.90 -11.01
N TYR A 209 1.58 -11.23 -9.88
CA TYR A 209 0.52 -11.18 -8.90
C TYR A 209 -0.73 -10.47 -9.45
N PHE A 210 -0.57 -9.23 -9.91
CA PHE A 210 -1.70 -8.38 -10.24
C PHE A 210 -2.38 -8.74 -11.55
N LEU A 211 -1.66 -9.22 -12.56
CA LEU A 211 -2.33 -9.69 -13.77
C LEU A 211 -3.06 -11.02 -13.52
N GLY A 212 -2.53 -11.87 -12.64
CA GLY A 212 -3.22 -13.09 -12.23
C GLY A 212 -4.51 -12.81 -11.47
N ARG A 213 -4.48 -11.85 -10.52
CA ARG A 213 -5.62 -11.53 -9.64
C ARG A 213 -6.60 -10.52 -10.25
N TYR A 214 -6.09 -9.50 -10.92
CA TYR A 214 -6.82 -8.34 -11.44
C TYR A 214 -6.78 -8.22 -12.96
N GLY A 215 -6.39 -9.27 -13.69
CA GLY A 215 -6.35 -9.23 -15.16
C GLY A 215 -7.66 -8.79 -15.80
N HIS A 216 -8.81 -9.10 -15.19
CA HIS A 216 -10.12 -8.63 -15.64
C HIS A 216 -10.26 -7.10 -15.61
N GLN A 217 -9.60 -6.41 -14.65
CA GLN A 217 -9.61 -4.95 -14.54
C GLN A 217 -8.88 -4.27 -15.70
N ALA A 218 -7.99 -4.96 -16.41
CA ALA A 218 -7.30 -4.40 -17.59
C ALA A 218 -8.28 -3.91 -18.66
N SER A 219 -9.48 -4.50 -18.70
CA SER A 219 -10.55 -4.16 -19.64
C SER A 219 -11.54 -3.11 -19.13
N MET A 220 -11.41 -2.70 -17.86
CA MET A 220 -12.26 -1.71 -17.19
C MET A 220 -11.70 -0.30 -17.38
N LEU A 221 -12.60 0.67 -17.48
CA LEU A 221 -12.23 2.08 -17.56
C LEU A 221 -12.06 2.67 -16.16
N ASP A 222 -11.04 3.51 -15.96
CA ASP A 222 -10.95 4.36 -14.76
C ASP A 222 -12.03 5.45 -14.77
N HIS A 223 -12.03 6.29 -13.73
CA HIS A 223 -12.96 7.42 -13.61
C HIS A 223 -12.80 8.49 -14.72
N ASN A 224 -11.67 8.49 -15.43
CA ASN A 224 -11.42 9.37 -16.58
C ASN A 224 -11.74 8.67 -17.90
N GLY A 225 -12.33 7.47 -17.88
CA GLY A 225 -12.65 6.71 -19.09
C GLY A 225 -11.42 6.10 -19.76
N ARG A 226 -10.34 5.81 -19.02
CA ARG A 226 -9.06 5.30 -19.56
C ARG A 226 -8.84 3.84 -19.19
N LEU A 227 -8.28 3.07 -20.12
CA LEU A 227 -7.88 1.69 -19.88
C LEU A 227 -6.47 1.62 -19.26
N CYS A 228 -6.18 0.53 -18.56
CA CYS A 228 -4.86 0.27 -17.96
C CYS A 228 -3.70 0.44 -18.95
N LEU A 229 -3.89 0.01 -20.20
CA LEU A 229 -2.85 0.14 -21.23
C LEU A 229 -2.50 1.62 -21.49
N ASN A 230 -3.50 2.51 -21.57
CA ASN A 230 -3.27 3.94 -21.79
C ASN A 230 -2.48 4.54 -20.64
N LEU A 231 -2.85 4.20 -19.40
CA LEU A 231 -2.16 4.65 -18.18
C LEU A 231 -0.69 4.21 -18.18
N ALA A 232 -0.43 2.96 -18.56
CA ALA A 232 0.92 2.42 -18.55
C ALA A 232 1.79 3.14 -19.59
N ILE A 233 1.29 3.31 -20.81
CA ILE A 233 2.06 4.03 -21.84
C ILE A 233 2.29 5.49 -21.44
N GLU A 234 1.29 6.18 -20.91
CA GLU A 234 1.42 7.57 -20.42
C GLU A 234 2.44 7.69 -19.27
N ALA A 235 2.48 6.71 -18.37
CA ALA A 235 3.46 6.65 -17.29
C ALA A 235 4.89 6.31 -17.78
N GLY A 236 5.09 6.07 -19.08
CA GLY A 236 6.40 5.83 -19.70
C GLY A 236 6.81 4.36 -19.72
N TYR A 237 5.88 3.44 -19.52
CA TYR A 237 6.19 2.02 -19.60
C TYR A 237 6.48 1.61 -21.04
N LYS A 238 7.66 1.01 -21.24
CA LYS A 238 8.08 0.47 -22.53
C LYS A 238 7.52 -0.91 -22.78
N TRP A 239 7.55 -1.31 -24.05
CA TRP A 239 7.20 -2.66 -24.45
C TRP A 239 8.02 -3.66 -23.67
N SER A 240 7.28 -4.52 -23.01
CA SER A 240 7.79 -5.53 -22.11
C SER A 240 6.73 -6.62 -22.04
N PRO A 241 7.08 -7.78 -21.49
CA PRO A 241 6.08 -8.81 -21.26
C PRO A 241 4.91 -8.34 -20.36
N ALA A 242 5.06 -7.25 -19.58
CA ALA A 242 3.97 -6.62 -18.82
C ALA A 242 2.95 -5.93 -19.74
N ILE A 243 3.42 -5.03 -20.61
CA ILE A 243 2.58 -4.34 -21.61
C ILE A 243 1.92 -5.35 -22.55
N ASN A 244 2.65 -6.38 -22.99
CA ASN A 244 2.09 -7.43 -23.82
C ASN A 244 0.94 -8.17 -23.12
N HIS A 245 1.08 -8.47 -21.82
CA HIS A 245 -0.01 -9.09 -21.07
C HIS A 245 -1.22 -8.16 -20.91
N LEU A 246 -1.03 -6.85 -20.71
CA LEU A 246 -2.15 -5.89 -20.69
C LEU A 246 -2.89 -5.88 -22.04
N CYS A 247 -2.14 -5.94 -23.15
CA CYS A 247 -2.72 -6.05 -24.49
C CYS A 247 -3.52 -7.35 -24.65
N HIS A 248 -3.03 -8.48 -24.14
CA HIS A 248 -3.78 -9.74 -24.20
C HIS A 248 -5.00 -9.77 -23.27
N ALA A 249 -4.88 -9.21 -22.05
CA ALA A 249 -5.96 -9.15 -21.08
C ALA A 249 -7.12 -8.23 -21.55
N ALA A 250 -6.80 -7.22 -22.36
CA ALA A 250 -7.78 -6.31 -22.96
C ALA A 250 -7.38 -5.96 -24.41
N SER A 251 -7.58 -6.88 -25.35
CA SER A 251 -7.18 -6.70 -26.76
C SER A 251 -7.72 -5.41 -27.41
N ARG A 252 -8.95 -5.03 -27.05
CA ARG A 252 -9.57 -3.77 -27.51
C ARG A 252 -8.81 -2.51 -27.07
N ALA A 253 -8.01 -2.58 -26.01
CA ALA A 253 -7.32 -1.43 -25.45
C ALA A 253 -6.35 -0.80 -26.46
N VAL A 254 -5.70 -1.62 -27.29
CA VAL A 254 -4.79 -1.16 -28.35
C VAL A 254 -5.50 -0.26 -29.36
N GLU A 255 -6.80 -0.46 -29.56
CA GLU A 255 -7.64 0.32 -30.48
C GLU A 255 -8.51 1.38 -29.79
N THR A 256 -8.48 1.45 -28.46
CA THR A 256 -9.32 2.37 -27.71
C THR A 256 -8.59 3.69 -27.54
N ARG A 257 -9.19 4.78 -28.04
CA ARG A 257 -8.67 6.12 -27.81
C ARG A 257 -8.83 6.48 -26.35
N ASP A 258 -7.80 7.10 -25.80
CA ASP A 258 -7.86 7.74 -24.50
C ASP A 258 -8.89 8.86 -24.51
N MET A 259 -9.81 8.86 -23.53
CA MET A 259 -10.91 9.85 -23.51
C MET A 259 -10.43 11.27 -23.22
N THR A 260 -9.24 11.44 -22.63
CA THR A 260 -8.70 12.75 -22.27
C THR A 260 -7.84 13.32 -23.40
N THR A 261 -6.94 12.51 -23.95
CA THR A 261 -5.99 12.96 -24.99
C THR A 261 -6.46 12.67 -26.42
N HIS A 262 -7.48 11.83 -26.57
CA HIS A 262 -7.97 11.28 -27.85
C HIS A 262 -6.92 10.48 -28.65
N PHE A 263 -5.79 10.18 -28.03
CA PHE A 263 -4.72 9.39 -28.64
C PHE A 263 -4.94 7.90 -28.46
N LEU A 264 -4.51 7.13 -29.45
CA LEU A 264 -4.36 5.69 -29.33
C LEU A 264 -3.08 5.38 -28.53
N PRO A 265 -2.98 4.21 -27.88
CA PRO A 265 -1.79 3.83 -27.13
C PRO A 265 -0.48 4.01 -27.91
N PHE A 266 -0.44 3.61 -29.19
CA PHE A 266 0.78 3.76 -29.99
C PHE A 266 1.12 5.23 -30.28
N MET A 267 0.12 6.11 -30.36
CA MET A 267 0.34 7.54 -30.53
C MET A 267 0.91 8.14 -29.24
N THR A 268 0.37 7.75 -28.08
CA THR A 268 0.90 8.13 -26.77
C THR A 268 2.35 7.65 -26.60
N ALA A 269 2.67 6.42 -27.03
CA ALA A 269 4.03 5.88 -27.01
C ALA A 269 4.99 6.60 -27.96
N ALA A 270 4.48 7.27 -29.00
CA ALA A 270 5.28 7.99 -29.99
C ALA A 270 5.58 9.44 -29.56
N ILE A 271 4.86 9.99 -28.58
CA ILE A 271 4.98 11.40 -28.18
C ILE A 271 5.67 11.56 -26.82
N GLY A 272 6.42 12.66 -26.68
CA GLY A 272 7.01 13.07 -25.41
C GLY A 272 8.44 12.55 -25.16
N ARG A 273 8.94 12.82 -23.95
CA ARG A 273 10.33 12.49 -23.57
C ARG A 273 10.60 11.00 -23.38
N GLN A 274 9.54 10.20 -23.25
CA GLN A 274 9.59 8.74 -23.08
C GLN A 274 9.23 8.00 -24.37
N ALA A 275 9.26 8.68 -25.53
CA ALA A 275 8.95 8.06 -26.80
C ALA A 275 9.84 6.83 -27.07
N ASP A 276 9.23 5.73 -27.48
CA ASP A 276 9.91 4.45 -27.63
C ASP A 276 9.44 3.73 -28.90
N VAL A 277 10.31 3.70 -29.92
CA VAL A 277 9.97 3.18 -31.26
C VAL A 277 9.58 1.70 -31.21
N ASP A 278 10.24 0.90 -30.35
CA ASP A 278 9.92 -0.51 -30.18
C ASP A 278 8.49 -0.69 -29.63
N THR A 279 8.12 0.14 -28.66
CA THR A 279 6.74 0.17 -28.11
C THR A 279 5.71 0.56 -29.15
N VAL A 280 6.00 1.58 -29.95
CA VAL A 280 5.11 1.98 -31.05
C VAL A 280 4.93 0.83 -32.05
N TYR A 281 6.03 0.22 -32.49
CA TYR A 281 6.02 -0.87 -33.45
C TYR A 281 5.22 -2.07 -32.93
N GLU A 282 5.47 -2.49 -31.69
CA GLU A 282 4.81 -3.67 -31.11
C GLU A 282 3.32 -3.43 -30.84
N LEU A 283 2.91 -2.22 -30.44
CA LEU A 283 1.48 -1.87 -30.31
C LEU A 283 0.76 -1.91 -31.66
N ILE A 284 1.38 -1.39 -32.73
CA ILE A 284 0.83 -1.47 -34.09
C ILE A 284 0.78 -2.93 -34.57
N ARG A 285 1.82 -3.71 -34.26
CA ARG A 285 1.87 -5.14 -34.58
C ARG A 285 0.78 -5.92 -33.87
N ALA A 286 0.45 -5.56 -32.63
CA ALA A 286 -0.62 -6.19 -31.85
C ALA A 286 -2.02 -5.92 -32.45
N SER A 287 -2.23 -4.79 -33.14
CA SER A 287 -3.43 -4.58 -33.96
C SER A 287 -3.11 -3.92 -35.32
N PRO A 288 -2.84 -4.74 -36.37
CA PRO A 288 -2.54 -4.24 -37.70
C PRO A 288 -3.70 -3.48 -38.36
N SER A 289 -4.93 -3.60 -37.83
CA SER A 289 -6.11 -2.88 -38.29
C SER A 289 -5.95 -1.36 -38.18
N LEU A 290 -5.13 -0.90 -37.22
CA LEU A 290 -4.85 0.51 -36.95
C LEU A 290 -4.21 1.23 -38.14
N ILE A 291 -3.34 0.54 -38.89
CA ILE A 291 -2.69 1.11 -40.08
C ILE A 291 -3.75 1.45 -41.14
N ARG A 292 -4.72 0.55 -41.36
CA ARG A 292 -5.78 0.74 -42.37
C ARG A 292 -6.65 1.95 -42.01
N ARG A 293 -7.09 2.05 -40.76
CA ARG A 293 -7.89 3.19 -40.28
C ARG A 293 -7.16 4.53 -40.41
N CYS A 294 -5.85 4.55 -40.13
CA CYS A 294 -5.05 5.77 -40.29
C CYS A 294 -4.95 6.20 -41.76
N THR A 295 -4.83 5.24 -42.69
CA THR A 295 -4.78 5.55 -44.13
C THR A 295 -6.11 6.04 -44.71
N GLU A 296 -7.23 5.63 -44.14
CA GLU A 296 -8.57 6.10 -44.54
C GLU A 296 -8.79 7.56 -44.15
N ILE A 297 -8.41 7.95 -42.93
CA ILE A 297 -8.53 9.34 -42.47
C ILE A 297 -7.75 10.32 -43.36
N VAL A 298 -6.56 9.93 -43.83
CA VAL A 298 -5.73 10.77 -44.72
C VAL A 298 -6.32 10.88 -46.14
N ARG A 299 -7.17 9.94 -46.57
CA ARG A 299 -7.81 10.00 -47.88
C ARG A 299 -9.06 10.86 -47.91
N ASP A 300 -9.73 11.00 -46.76
CA ASP A 300 -11.03 11.69 -46.64
C ASP A 300 -10.92 13.13 -46.11
N GLY A 301 -9.74 13.60 -45.69
CA GLY A 301 -9.48 14.96 -45.20
C GLY A 301 -8.55 15.75 -46.10
#